data_AF-A0A0C3CNQ3-F1
#
_entry.id   AF-A0A0C3CNQ3-F1
#
_cell.length_a   1.000
_cell.length_b   1.000
_cell.length_c   1.000
_cell.angle_alpha   90.00
_cell.angle_beta   90.00
_cell.angle_gamma   90.00
#
_symmetry.space_group_name_H-M   'P 1'
#
loop_
_entity.id
_entity.type
_entity.pdbx_description
1 polymer ?
#
loop_
_entity_poly.entity_id
_entity_poly.type
_entity_poly.pdbx_seq_one_letter_code
_entity_poly.pdbx_strand_id
1 'polypeptide(L)'
;MSVSLSSSSSKTSDVANPEYAPILHPATPYTSFTAFYPFYLGEHSARVNRIMHLIGTSNALGTGVYGILCAVAALAVRLRSDLEHRLPKRLRPMWGAKEWFRLAIAAIVQGYAWAWVGHALIERNRPATFKYPLWSLMGDWKLLWEITTAQRKL
;
A
#
# COMPACT_ATOMS: atom_id res chain seq x y z
N MET A 1 50.35 -0.55 10.65
CA MET A 1 49.05 0.15 10.68
C MET A 1 48.11 -0.57 9.74
N SER A 2 47.39 -1.56 10.24
CA SER A 2 46.40 -2.33 9.48
C SER A 2 45.03 -1.67 9.66
N VAL A 3 44.56 -0.97 8.63
CA VAL A 3 43.20 -0.43 8.59
C VAL A 3 42.26 -1.61 8.34
N SER A 4 41.65 -2.12 9.42
CA SER A 4 40.52 -3.04 9.31
C SER A 4 39.32 -2.27 8.78
N LEU A 5 38.95 -2.57 7.53
CA LEU A 5 37.75 -2.03 6.89
C LEU A 5 36.53 -2.45 7.72
N SER A 6 35.83 -1.44 8.24
CA SER A 6 34.55 -1.55 8.92
C SER A 6 33.59 -2.40 8.09
N SER A 7 33.16 -3.53 8.64
CA SER A 7 32.04 -4.30 8.13
C SER A 7 30.77 -3.46 8.29
N SER A 8 30.36 -2.76 7.24
CA SER A 8 28.99 -2.25 7.15
C SER A 8 28.05 -3.45 6.99
N SER A 9 27.72 -4.10 8.10
CA SER A 9 26.64 -5.09 8.16
C SER A 9 25.36 -4.35 7.79
N SER A 10 25.00 -4.45 6.51
CA SER A 10 23.88 -3.76 5.91
C SER A 10 22.59 -4.29 6.53
N LYS A 11 21.71 -3.39 6.97
CA LYS A 11 20.35 -3.65 7.48
C LYS A 11 19.49 -4.63 6.65
N THR A 12 19.94 -5.05 5.48
CA THR A 12 19.25 -5.94 4.54
C THR A 12 19.30 -7.43 4.90
N SER A 13 20.12 -7.88 5.85
CA SER A 13 20.24 -9.32 6.18
C SER A 13 19.12 -9.87 7.07
N ASP A 14 18.24 -9.02 7.60
CA ASP A 14 17.19 -9.41 8.56
C ASP A 14 15.75 -9.32 7.98
N VAL A 15 15.62 -9.08 6.67
CA VAL A 15 14.32 -8.97 6.01
C VAL A 15 13.91 -10.30 5.38
N ALA A 16 12.61 -10.63 5.43
CA ALA A 16 12.07 -11.85 4.82
C ALA A 16 12.32 -11.89 3.30
N ASN A 17 12.74 -13.03 2.73
CA ASN A 17 12.97 -13.19 1.28
C ASN A 17 13.68 -11.96 0.63
N PRO A 18 14.96 -11.71 0.98
CA PRO A 18 15.69 -10.50 0.56
C PRO A 18 15.91 -10.41 -0.96
N GLU A 19 15.89 -11.55 -1.65
CA GLU A 19 16.11 -11.66 -3.09
C GLU A 19 14.80 -11.70 -3.90
N TYR A 20 13.64 -11.64 -3.22
CA TYR A 20 12.32 -11.84 -3.85
C TYR A 20 12.24 -13.15 -4.66
N ALA A 21 12.94 -14.19 -4.19
CA ALA A 21 12.96 -15.48 -4.84
C ALA A 21 11.53 -16.05 -4.88
N PRO A 22 11.06 -16.56 -6.03
CA PRO A 22 9.75 -17.20 -6.13
C PRO A 22 9.65 -18.38 -5.15
N ILE A 23 8.59 -18.41 -4.34
CA ILE A 23 8.29 -19.50 -3.40
C ILE A 23 7.02 -20.19 -3.88
N LEU A 24 7.04 -21.52 -3.92
CA LEU A 24 5.86 -22.29 -4.30
C LEU A 24 4.80 -22.25 -3.21
N HIS A 25 3.53 -22.24 -3.61
CA HIS A 25 2.43 -22.35 -2.68
C HIS A 25 2.49 -23.69 -1.93
N PRO A 26 2.42 -23.69 -0.58
CA PRO A 26 2.36 -24.91 0.20
C PRO A 26 1.01 -25.63 -0.02
N ALA A 27 1.02 -26.94 0.18
CA ALA A 27 -0.19 -27.78 0.12
C ALA A 27 -1.21 -27.38 1.20
N THR A 28 -0.73 -26.92 2.36
CA THR A 28 -1.57 -26.42 3.46
C THR A 28 -1.70 -24.89 3.40
N PRO A 29 -2.85 -24.32 3.81
CA PRO A 29 -2.98 -22.87 3.93
C PRO A 29 -2.00 -22.26 4.93
N TYR A 30 -1.55 -21.04 4.66
CA TYR A 30 -0.77 -20.26 5.62
C TYR A 30 -1.64 -19.96 6.85
N THR A 31 -1.03 -20.00 8.04
CA THR A 31 -1.70 -19.74 9.32
C THR A 31 -1.22 -18.45 10.00
N SER A 32 -0.17 -17.82 9.47
CA SER A 32 0.34 -16.55 9.98
C SER A 32 0.89 -15.68 8.85
N PHE A 33 0.83 -14.37 9.07
CA PHE A 33 1.39 -13.41 8.13
C PHE A 33 2.91 -13.56 7.97
N THR A 34 3.64 -13.91 9.04
CA THR A 34 5.09 -14.15 8.97
C THR A 34 5.45 -15.31 8.04
N ALA A 35 4.63 -16.37 7.99
CA ALA A 35 4.83 -17.47 7.05
C ALA A 35 4.40 -17.11 5.61
N PHE A 36 3.38 -16.26 5.47
CA PHE A 36 2.87 -15.79 4.18
C PHE A 36 3.78 -14.76 3.49
N TYR A 37 4.35 -13.82 4.25
CA TYR A 37 5.04 -12.66 3.70
C TYR A 37 6.25 -12.99 2.79
N PRO A 38 7.12 -13.98 3.11
CA PRO A 38 8.17 -14.41 2.18
C PRO A 38 7.62 -14.86 0.82
N PHE A 39 6.49 -15.57 0.82
CA PHE A 39 5.83 -16.04 -0.40
C PHE A 39 5.25 -14.88 -1.19
N TYR A 40 4.56 -13.95 -0.51
CA TYR A 40 4.07 -12.72 -1.11
C TYR A 40 5.19 -11.97 -1.84
N LEU A 41 6.37 -11.81 -1.22
CA LEU A 41 7.51 -11.15 -1.86
C LEU A 41 8.01 -11.89 -3.11
N GLY A 42 7.95 -13.22 -3.12
CA GLY A 42 8.30 -14.04 -4.28
C GLY A 42 7.33 -13.90 -5.44
N GLU A 43 6.05 -13.60 -5.19
CA GLU A 43 5.09 -13.24 -6.25
C GLU A 43 5.35 -11.87 -6.86
N HIS A 44 6.20 -11.07 -6.24
CA HIS A 44 6.61 -9.74 -6.67
C HIS A 44 8.12 -9.72 -6.95
N SER A 45 8.59 -10.73 -7.69
CA SER A 45 10.00 -10.93 -8.05
C SER A 45 10.54 -9.81 -8.95
N ALA A 46 9.70 -9.28 -9.84
CA ALA A 46 10.04 -8.22 -10.76
C ALA A 46 9.94 -6.85 -10.08
N ARG A 47 11.00 -6.05 -10.26
CA ARG A 47 11.05 -4.67 -9.77
C ARG A 47 9.87 -3.83 -10.26
N VAL A 48 9.46 -4.00 -11.51
CA VAL A 48 8.33 -3.27 -12.10
C VAL A 48 7.03 -3.63 -11.38
N ASN A 49 6.81 -4.91 -11.03
CA ASN A 49 5.62 -5.31 -10.29
C ASN A 49 5.58 -4.64 -8.91
N ARG A 50 6.70 -4.66 -8.18
CA ARG A 50 6.82 -3.94 -6.90
C ARG A 50 6.52 -2.45 -7.02
N ILE A 51 7.04 -1.78 -8.05
CA ILE A 51 6.76 -0.36 -8.30
C ILE A 51 5.26 -0.12 -8.52
N MET A 52 4.60 -0.95 -9.31
CA MET A 52 3.16 -0.79 -9.56
C MET A 52 2.35 -0.92 -8.26
N HIS A 53 2.71 -1.88 -7.41
CA HIS A 53 2.10 -2.02 -6.09
C HIS A 53 2.34 -0.78 -5.22
N LEU A 54 3.59 -0.30 -5.14
CA LEU A 54 3.90 0.93 -4.39
C LEU A 54 3.11 2.15 -4.86
N ILE A 55 2.95 2.32 -6.17
CA ILE A 55 2.13 3.40 -6.75
C ILE A 55 0.67 3.22 -6.34
N GLY A 56 0.12 2.02 -6.48
CA GLY A 56 -1.25 1.69 -6.08
C GLY A 56 -1.53 1.98 -4.61
N THR A 57 -0.68 1.46 -3.71
CA THR A 57 -0.80 1.67 -2.26
C THR A 57 -0.67 3.15 -1.89
N SER A 58 0.27 3.87 -2.51
CA SER A 58 0.48 5.31 -2.24
C SER A 58 -0.72 6.14 -2.68
N ASN A 59 -1.32 5.85 -3.84
CA ASN A 59 -2.54 6.54 -4.31
C ASN A 59 -3.75 6.26 -3.41
N ALA A 60 -3.92 5.01 -2.97
CA ALA A 60 -4.97 4.64 -2.03
C ALA A 60 -4.79 5.38 -0.69
N LEU A 61 -3.57 5.43 -0.17
CA LEU A 61 -3.23 6.18 1.04
C LEU A 61 -3.51 7.68 0.89
N GLY A 62 -3.06 8.30 -0.21
CA GLY A 62 -3.30 9.71 -0.49
C GLY A 62 -4.79 10.04 -0.59
N THR A 63 -5.57 9.19 -1.24
CA THR A 63 -7.04 9.34 -1.32
C THR A 63 -7.68 9.22 0.06
N GLY A 64 -7.22 8.28 0.90
CA GLY A 64 -7.70 8.12 2.27
C GLY A 64 -7.40 9.34 3.15
N VAL A 65 -6.16 9.85 3.10
CA VAL A 65 -5.76 11.08 3.82
C VAL A 65 -6.59 12.27 3.36
N TYR A 66 -6.78 12.44 2.06
CA TYR A 66 -7.63 13.49 1.51
C TYR A 66 -9.08 13.38 2.02
N GLY A 67 -9.63 12.16 2.04
CA GLY A 67 -10.94 11.88 2.63
C GLY A 67 -11.02 12.31 4.10
N ILE A 68 -10.03 11.95 4.92
CA ILE A 68 -9.98 12.34 6.34
C ILE A 68 -9.94 13.86 6.50
N LEU A 69 -9.10 14.55 5.73
CA LEU A 69 -9.03 16.03 5.75
C LEU A 69 -10.39 16.66 5.41
N CYS A 70 -11.10 16.09 4.43
CA CYS A 70 -12.46 16.51 4.11
C CYS A 70 -13.43 16.24 5.27
N ALA A 71 -13.41 15.06 5.90
CA ALA A 71 -14.26 14.78 7.07
C ALA A 71 -14.04 15.81 8.20
N VAL A 72 -12.78 16.10 8.52
CA VAL A 72 -12.43 17.07 9.56
C VAL A 72 -12.94 18.47 9.21
N ALA A 73 -12.74 18.92 7.97
CA ALA A 73 -13.23 20.21 7.52
C ALA A 73 -14.77 20.29 7.58
N ALA A 74 -15.49 19.23 7.21
CA ALA A 74 -16.94 19.20 7.28
C ALA A 74 -17.43 19.23 8.72
N LEU A 75 -16.77 18.49 9.62
CA LEU A 75 -17.08 18.53 11.03
C LEU A 75 -16.84 19.93 11.62
N ALA A 76 -15.71 20.56 11.29
CA ALA A 76 -15.38 21.91 11.76
C ALA A 76 -16.42 22.95 11.32
N VAL A 77 -16.88 22.90 10.05
CA VAL A 77 -17.94 23.78 9.55
C VAL A 77 -19.28 23.50 10.24
N ARG A 78 -19.64 22.23 10.47
CA ARG A 78 -20.89 21.86 11.15
C ARG A 78 -20.91 22.28 12.63
N LEU A 79 -19.77 22.23 13.31
CA LEU A 79 -19.63 22.66 14.70
C LEU A 79 -19.60 24.20 14.84
N ARG A 80 -19.45 24.92 13.72
CA ARG A 80 -19.33 26.38 13.67
C ARG A 80 -20.29 26.93 12.62
N SER A 81 -21.57 27.04 12.98
CA SER A 81 -22.59 27.60 12.08
C SER A 81 -22.27 29.02 11.60
N ASP A 82 -21.48 29.79 12.36
CA ASP A 82 -20.95 31.10 11.96
C ASP A 82 -19.98 31.04 10.77
N LEU A 83 -19.25 29.93 10.60
CA LEU A 83 -18.33 29.70 9.49
C LEU A 83 -19.05 29.33 8.20
N GLU A 84 -20.20 28.65 8.27
CA GLU A 84 -20.91 28.16 7.08
C GLU A 84 -21.37 29.30 6.16
N HIS A 85 -21.93 30.37 6.74
CA HIS A 85 -22.37 31.53 5.97
C HIS A 85 -21.22 32.36 5.42
N ARG A 86 -20.04 32.34 6.07
CA ARG A 86 -18.84 33.08 5.68
C ARG A 86 -18.05 32.39 4.56
N LEU A 87 -18.22 31.08 4.36
CA LEU A 87 -17.53 30.36 3.30
C LEU A 87 -18.19 30.61 1.93
N PRO A 88 -17.40 30.90 0.88
CA PRO A 88 -17.92 30.99 -0.48
C PRO A 88 -18.50 29.63 -0.88
N LYS A 89 -19.60 29.61 -1.65
CA LYS A 89 -20.34 28.38 -1.99
C LYS A 89 -19.46 27.24 -2.54
N ARG A 90 -18.36 27.56 -3.24
CA ARG A 90 -17.39 26.58 -3.78
C ARG A 90 -16.53 25.88 -2.72
N LEU A 91 -16.31 26.51 -1.58
CA LEU A 91 -15.54 25.98 -0.45
C LEU A 91 -16.44 25.46 0.66
N ARG A 92 -17.76 25.61 0.53
CA ARG A 92 -18.69 24.94 1.44
C ARG A 92 -18.56 23.44 1.22
N PRO A 93 -18.32 22.66 2.28
CA PRO A 93 -18.15 21.23 2.15
C PRO A 93 -19.45 20.56 1.72
N MET A 94 -19.65 20.40 0.40
CA MET A 94 -20.75 19.64 -0.19
C MET A 94 -20.34 18.17 -0.39
N TRP A 95 -19.81 17.53 0.66
CA TRP A 95 -19.45 16.11 0.63
C TRP A 95 -20.65 15.28 1.06
N GLY A 96 -21.63 15.19 0.17
CA GLY A 96 -22.75 14.27 0.31
C GLY A 96 -22.29 12.82 0.24
N ALA A 97 -23.20 11.90 0.54
CA ALA A 97 -22.92 10.46 0.50
C ALA A 97 -22.38 10.00 -0.87
N LYS A 98 -22.77 10.68 -1.96
CA LYS A 98 -22.32 10.40 -3.33
C LYS A 98 -20.83 10.69 -3.53
N GLU A 99 -20.33 11.81 -3.01
CA GLU A 99 -18.93 12.20 -3.09
C GLU A 99 -18.06 11.25 -2.26
N TRP A 100 -18.51 10.92 -1.05
CA TRP A 100 -17.87 9.91 -0.20
C TRP A 100 -17.79 8.54 -0.87
N PHE A 101 -18.89 8.11 -1.49
CA PHE A 101 -18.93 6.87 -2.24
C PHE A 101 -17.94 6.88 -3.41
N ARG A 102 -17.88 7.98 -4.17
CA ARG A 102 -16.90 8.13 -5.27
C ARG A 102 -15.46 8.06 -4.78
N LEU A 103 -15.13 8.71 -3.66
CA LEU A 103 -13.79 8.66 -3.08
C LEU A 103 -13.42 7.24 -2.63
N ALA A 104 -14.34 6.53 -1.99
CA ALA A 104 -14.12 5.14 -1.58
C ALA A 104 -13.88 4.23 -2.79
N ILE A 105 -14.70 4.34 -3.84
CA ILE A 105 -14.51 3.59 -5.08
C ILE A 105 -13.18 3.97 -5.75
N ALA A 106 -12.85 5.25 -5.82
CA ALA A 106 -11.59 5.70 -6.40
C ALA A 106 -10.38 5.12 -5.66
N ALA A 107 -10.40 5.08 -4.33
CA ALA A 107 -9.31 4.50 -3.53
C ALA A 107 -9.12 3.00 -3.84
N ILE A 108 -10.23 2.24 -3.92
CA ILE A 108 -10.19 0.81 -4.22
C ILE A 108 -9.70 0.57 -5.66
N VAL A 109 -10.31 1.23 -6.64
CA VAL A 109 -10.01 1.04 -8.06
C VAL A 109 -8.54 1.35 -8.35
N GLN A 110 -8.02 2.46 -7.81
CA GLN A 110 -6.63 2.84 -8.02
C GLN A 110 -5.65 1.81 -7.43
N GLY A 111 -5.92 1.31 -6.22
CA GLY A 111 -5.06 0.28 -5.60
C GLY A 111 -5.02 -1.01 -6.42
N TYR A 112 -6.18 -1.51 -6.83
CA TYR A 112 -6.28 -2.78 -7.57
C TYR A 112 -5.81 -2.66 -9.03
N ALA A 113 -6.07 -1.55 -9.70
CA ALA A 113 -5.70 -1.39 -11.10
C ALA A 113 -4.19 -1.50 -11.31
N TRP A 114 -3.39 -0.82 -10.48
CA TRP A 114 -1.93 -0.87 -10.59
C TRP A 114 -1.37 -2.25 -10.21
N ALA A 115 -1.85 -2.85 -9.13
CA ALA A 115 -1.44 -4.19 -8.71
C ALA A 115 -1.74 -5.25 -9.79
N TRP A 116 -2.93 -5.21 -10.39
CA TRP A 116 -3.31 -6.16 -11.43
C TRP A 116 -2.54 -5.99 -12.72
N VAL A 117 -2.18 -4.75 -13.10
CA VAL A 117 -1.30 -4.52 -14.25
C VAL A 117 0.05 -5.22 -14.05
N GLY A 118 0.62 -5.12 -12.85
CA GLY A 118 1.86 -5.80 -12.50
C GLY A 118 1.73 -7.33 -12.55
N HIS A 119 0.74 -7.90 -11.88
CA HIS A 119 0.51 -9.34 -11.88
C HIS A 119 0.15 -9.91 -13.27
N ALA A 120 -0.71 -9.24 -14.03
CA ALA A 120 -1.21 -9.76 -15.31
C ALA A 120 -0.19 -9.59 -16.45
N LEU A 121 0.50 -8.45 -16.52
CA LEU A 121 1.39 -8.15 -17.65
C LEU A 121 2.85 -8.51 -17.36
N ILE A 122 3.31 -8.38 -16.11
CA ILE A 122 4.72 -8.55 -15.73
C ILE A 122 4.98 -9.96 -15.20
N GLU A 123 4.39 -10.31 -14.05
CA GLU A 123 4.65 -11.61 -13.40
C GLU A 123 3.90 -12.77 -14.06
N ARG A 124 2.77 -12.47 -14.70
CA ARG A 124 1.83 -13.44 -15.30
C ARG A 124 1.42 -14.55 -14.33
N ASN A 125 1.26 -14.18 -13.05
CA ASN A 125 0.80 -15.08 -11.99
C ASN A 125 -0.62 -14.72 -11.55
N ARG A 126 -1.24 -15.59 -10.75
CA ARG A 126 -2.51 -15.28 -10.09
C ARG A 126 -2.21 -14.62 -8.75
N PRO A 127 -2.67 -13.38 -8.50
CA PRO A 127 -2.40 -12.67 -7.25
C PRO A 127 -2.83 -13.48 -6.01
N ALA A 128 -2.00 -13.50 -4.97
CA ALA A 128 -2.36 -14.04 -3.66
C ALA A 128 -3.66 -13.47 -3.08
N THR A 129 -4.06 -12.25 -3.49
CA THR A 129 -5.28 -11.58 -3.01
C THR A 129 -6.53 -12.43 -3.18
N PHE A 130 -6.58 -13.32 -4.17
CA PHE A 130 -7.72 -14.23 -4.34
C PHE A 130 -7.84 -15.31 -3.25
N LYS A 131 -6.73 -15.67 -2.60
CA LYS A 131 -6.69 -16.67 -1.51
C LYS A 131 -6.53 -16.03 -0.14
N TYR A 132 -5.77 -14.95 -0.04
CA TYR A 132 -5.46 -14.25 1.21
C TYR A 132 -5.63 -12.73 1.02
N PRO A 133 -6.87 -12.23 0.88
CA PRO A 133 -7.11 -10.81 0.55
C PRO A 133 -6.55 -9.86 1.59
N LEU A 134 -6.79 -10.12 2.87
CA LEU A 134 -6.31 -9.26 3.96
C LEU A 134 -4.78 -9.31 4.11
N TRP A 135 -4.17 -10.49 3.98
CA TRP A 135 -2.71 -10.59 4.06
C TRP A 135 -2.00 -10.02 2.85
N SER A 136 -2.60 -10.07 1.67
CA SER A 136 -2.04 -9.42 0.47
C SER A 136 -2.04 -7.91 0.63
N LEU A 137 -3.14 -7.34 1.14
CA LEU A 137 -3.20 -5.92 1.50
C LEU A 137 -2.14 -5.58 2.57
N MET A 138 -2.05 -6.36 3.65
CA MET A 138 -1.00 -6.17 4.66
C MET A 138 0.42 -6.29 4.07
N GLY A 139 0.60 -7.15 3.06
CA GLY A 139 1.82 -7.31 2.29
C GLY A 139 2.20 -6.03 1.55
N ASP A 140 1.26 -5.40 0.86
CA ASP A 140 1.45 -4.10 0.20
C ASP A 140 1.90 -3.02 1.19
N TRP A 141 1.23 -2.92 2.34
CA TRP A 141 1.59 -1.98 3.39
C TRP A 141 2.97 -2.23 3.97
N LYS A 142 3.31 -3.50 4.25
CA LYS A 142 4.62 -3.85 4.77
C LYS A 142 5.73 -3.62 3.74
N LEU A 143 5.48 -3.92 2.46
CA LEU A 143 6.41 -3.64 1.37
C LEU A 143 6.67 -2.13 1.24
N LEU A 144 5.60 -1.31 1.26
CA LEU A 144 5.71 0.15 1.26
C LEU A 144 6.53 0.65 2.44
N TRP A 145 6.25 0.16 3.65
CA TRP A 145 6.99 0.52 4.85
C TRP A 145 8.47 0.14 4.77
N GLU A 146 8.79 -1.11 4.43
CA GLU A 146 10.16 -1.60 4.35
C GLU A 146 11.00 -0.84 3.32
N ILE A 147 10.39 -0.42 2.20
CA ILE A 147 11.07 0.37 1.16
C ILE A 147 11.23 1.83 1.59
N THR A 148 10.18 2.47 2.12
CA THR A 148 10.24 3.88 2.54
C THR A 148 11.11 4.12 3.77
N THR A 149 11.26 3.11 4.63
CA THR A 149 12.19 3.14 5.79
C THR A 149 13.59 2.59 5.47
N ALA A 150 13.85 2.29 4.19
CA ALA A 150 15.13 1.76 3.70
C ALA A 150 15.58 0.46 4.39
N GLN A 151 14.66 -0.34 4.91
CA GLN A 151 14.92 -1.69 5.41
C GLN A 151 15.13 -2.69 4.26
N ARG A 152 14.43 -2.46 3.13
CA ARG A 152 14.48 -3.31 1.93
C ARG A 152 14.84 -2.48 0.71
N LYS A 153 15.61 -3.08 -0.20
CA LYS A 153 15.88 -2.52 -1.53
C LYS A 153 14.74 -2.86 -2.48
N LEU A 154 14.34 -1.87 -3.28
CA LEU A 154 13.37 -2.04 -4.34
C LEU A 154 13.89 -2.97 -5.45
#